data_AF-A0A6I5P780-F1
#
_entry.id   AF-A0A6I5P780-F1
#
_cell.length_a   1.000
_cell.length_b   1.000
_cell.length_c   1.000
_cell.angle_alpha   90.00
_cell.angle_beta   90.00
_cell.angle_gamma   90.00
#
_symmetry.space_group_name_H-M   'P 1'
#
loop_
_entity.id
_entity.type
_entity.pdbx_description
1 polymer ?
#
loop_
_entity_poly.entity_id
_entity_poly.type
_entity_poly.pdbx_seq_one_letter_code
_entity_poly.pdbx_strand_id
1 'polypeptide(L)'
;MSLSAVVYLDRKNLESNCIVEEIEVDDLTGEVYSENEETQSLLDNSNTIAISLNLGNMEMVGYLSQSLSKFLSSSNSIILNKVLYNGSHSGDALALSDVQKLKDEVSSVMVRINDNDFESTRKYSEILGFLEKMSELIRASEVQKNPIVFV
;
A
#
# COMPACT_ATOMS: atom_id res chain seq x y z
N MET A 1 13.98 4.88 9.72
CA MET A 1 12.65 5.13 9.11
C MET A 1 12.16 3.82 8.51
N SER A 2 10.89 3.48 8.71
CA SER A 2 10.22 2.31 8.13
C SER A 2 9.30 2.74 7.00
N LEU A 3 9.12 1.90 6.00
CA LEU A 3 8.10 2.04 4.97
C LEU A 3 6.84 1.30 5.44
N SER A 4 5.76 2.04 5.65
CA SER A 4 4.44 1.50 5.93
C SER A 4 3.46 1.98 4.88
N ALA A 5 2.39 1.23 4.69
CA ALA A 5 1.32 1.60 3.78
C ALA A 5 -0.04 1.31 4.39
N VAL A 6 -1.01 2.16 4.07
CA VAL A 6 -2.38 2.13 4.57
C VAL A 6 -3.37 2.27 3.42
N VAL A 7 -4.52 1.61 3.57
CA VAL A 7 -5.71 1.86 2.75
C VAL A 7 -6.85 2.16 3.70
N TYR A 8 -7.51 3.29 3.50
CA TYR A 8 -8.67 3.71 4.28
C TYR A 8 -9.95 3.04 3.78
N LEU A 9 -10.94 2.89 4.65
CA LEU A 9 -12.27 2.40 4.29
C LEU A 9 -12.99 3.36 3.33
N ASP A 10 -13.78 2.81 2.41
CA ASP A 10 -14.77 3.60 1.67
C ASP A 10 -15.72 4.25 2.69
N ARG A 11 -16.12 5.50 2.46
CA ARG A 11 -17.18 6.19 3.22
C ARG A 11 -18.41 5.30 3.43
N LYS A 12 -18.76 4.48 2.43
CA LYS A 12 -19.92 3.56 2.51
C LYS A 12 -19.74 2.41 3.49
N ASN A 13 -18.49 2.05 3.80
CA ASN A 13 -18.12 0.94 4.67
C ASN A 13 -17.75 1.42 6.09
N LEU A 14 -17.76 2.73 6.34
CA LEU A 14 -17.66 3.27 7.70
C LEU A 14 -18.88 2.85 8.52
N GLU A 15 -18.67 2.57 9.80
CA GLU A 15 -19.75 2.18 10.69
C GLU A 15 -20.82 3.27 10.77
N SER A 16 -22.09 2.85 10.89
CA SER A 16 -23.25 3.75 10.88
C SER A 16 -23.22 4.87 11.93
N ASN A 17 -22.41 4.70 12.99
CA ASN A 17 -22.22 5.70 14.04
C ASN A 17 -21.34 6.88 13.60
N CYS A 18 -20.59 6.73 12.50
CA CYS A 18 -19.81 7.78 11.87
C CYS A 18 -20.54 8.40 10.67
N ILE A 19 -21.85 8.19 10.49
CA ILE A 19 -22.60 8.90 9.43
C ILE A 19 -22.98 10.28 9.98
N VAL A 20 -21.98 11.14 10.13
CA VAL A 20 -22.18 12.56 10.41
C VAL A 20 -22.14 13.28 9.06
N GLU A 21 -23.08 14.20 8.81
CA GLU A 21 -23.13 14.99 7.56
C GLU A 21 -21.86 15.84 7.34
N GLU A 22 -21.06 16.05 8.39
CA GLU A 22 -19.86 16.90 8.45
C GLU A 22 -18.54 16.16 8.18
N ILE A 23 -18.59 15.04 7.46
CA ILE A 23 -17.40 14.26 7.15
C ILE A 23 -16.92 14.53 5.72
N GLU A 24 -15.65 14.89 5.63
CA GLU A 24 -14.93 15.10 4.39
C GLU A 24 -14.04 13.89 4.08
N VAL A 25 -13.75 13.70 2.79
CA VAL A 25 -12.84 12.66 2.31
C VAL A 25 -11.76 13.38 1.50
N ASP A 26 -10.51 13.15 1.86
CA ASP A 26 -9.38 13.65 1.09
C ASP A 26 -9.31 12.92 -0.27
N ASP A 27 -9.40 13.68 -1.36
CA ASP A 27 -9.44 13.13 -2.73
C ASP A 27 -8.13 12.42 -3.12
N LEU A 28 -7.01 12.72 -2.46
CA LEU A 28 -5.68 12.19 -2.77
C LEU A 28 -5.40 10.89 -1.99
N THR A 29 -5.80 10.82 -0.72
CA THR A 29 -5.46 9.72 0.21
C THR A 29 -6.65 8.82 0.52
N GLY A 30 -7.88 9.30 0.29
CA GLY A 30 -9.10 8.63 0.73
C GLY A 30 -9.29 8.67 2.25
N GLU A 31 -8.47 9.47 2.97
CA GLU A 31 -8.60 9.66 4.40
C GLU A 31 -9.88 10.42 4.73
N VAL A 32 -10.54 9.98 5.80
CA VAL A 32 -11.81 10.52 6.24
C VAL A 32 -11.54 11.41 7.45
N TYR A 33 -11.92 12.69 7.37
CA TYR A 33 -11.69 13.67 8.44
C TYR A 33 -12.90 14.58 8.63
N SER A 34 -12.90 15.33 9.73
CA SER A 34 -13.90 16.36 10.01
C SER A 34 -13.24 17.60 10.63
N GLU A 35 -13.70 18.78 10.25
CA GLU A 35 -13.27 20.03 10.89
C GLU A 35 -13.86 20.21 12.30
N ASN A 36 -14.92 19.45 12.63
CA ASN A 36 -15.54 19.45 13.94
C ASN A 36 -14.75 18.54 14.89
N GLU A 37 -14.20 19.08 15.98
CA GLU A 37 -13.37 18.34 16.94
C GLU A 37 -14.09 17.15 17.58
N GLU A 38 -15.40 17.25 17.84
CA GLU A 38 -16.17 16.13 18.41
C GLU A 38 -16.30 14.99 17.39
N THR A 39 -16.59 15.33 16.13
CA THR A 39 -16.67 14.36 15.02
C THR A 39 -15.30 13.76 14.69
N GLN A 40 -14.24 14.57 14.69
CA GLN A 40 -12.86 14.10 14.46
C GLN A 40 -12.44 13.13 15.57
N SER A 41 -12.75 13.44 16.82
CA SER A 41 -12.48 12.52 17.95
C SER A 41 -13.24 11.20 17.79
N LEU A 42 -14.47 11.21 17.29
CA LEU A 42 -15.20 9.97 16.97
C LEU A 42 -14.53 9.21 15.82
N LEU A 43 -14.05 9.89 14.78
CA LEU A 43 -13.33 9.28 13.66
C LEU A 43 -12.01 8.65 14.12
N ASP A 44 -11.22 9.34 14.94
CA ASP A 44 -9.96 8.84 15.50
C ASP A 44 -10.18 7.59 16.38
N ASN A 45 -11.32 7.53 17.07
CA ASN A 45 -11.74 6.38 17.86
C ASN A 45 -12.44 5.30 17.02
N SER A 46 -12.77 5.58 15.77
CA SER A 46 -13.37 4.65 14.83
C SER A 46 -12.32 3.93 14.00
N ASN A 47 -12.63 2.72 13.54
CA ASN A 47 -11.73 1.98 12.68
C ASN A 47 -11.86 2.46 11.22
N THR A 48 -11.27 3.61 10.88
CA THR A 48 -11.28 4.17 9.51
C THR A 48 -10.30 3.48 8.55
N ILE A 49 -9.39 2.67 9.08
CA ILE A 49 -8.36 1.96 8.33
C ILE A 49 -8.87 0.57 7.91
N ALA A 50 -8.84 0.30 6.61
CA ALA A 50 -9.18 -1.03 6.09
C ALA A 50 -8.01 -2.01 6.29
N ILE A 51 -6.79 -1.56 6.03
CA ILE A 51 -5.57 -2.33 6.26
C ILE A 51 -4.38 -1.38 6.46
N SER A 52 -3.47 -1.72 7.37
CA SER A 52 -2.19 -1.04 7.56
C SER A 52 -1.08 -2.08 7.69
N LEU A 53 -0.07 -2.00 6.83
CA LEU A 53 1.03 -2.96 6.76
C LEU A 53 2.38 -2.25 6.80
N ASN A 54 3.30 -2.80 7.60
CA ASN A 54 4.71 -2.44 7.54
C ASN A 54 5.37 -3.22 6.39
N LEU A 55 5.89 -2.50 5.39
CA LEU A 55 6.53 -3.06 4.20
C LEU A 55 8.04 -3.30 4.38
N GLY A 56 8.67 -2.65 5.34
CA GLY A 56 10.07 -2.90 5.72
C GLY A 56 10.76 -1.68 6.34
N ASN A 57 12.03 -1.83 6.72
CA ASN A 57 12.89 -0.71 7.07
C ASN A 57 13.70 -0.24 5.84
N MET A 58 14.42 0.88 5.97
CA MET A 58 15.21 1.43 4.86
C MET A 58 16.23 0.43 4.26
N GLU A 59 16.86 -0.41 5.09
CA GLU A 59 17.78 -1.45 4.62
C GLU A 59 17.06 -2.50 3.76
N MET A 60 15.89 -2.96 4.22
CA MET A 60 15.01 -3.88 3.51
C MET A 60 14.53 -3.27 2.19
N VAL A 61 14.14 -1.99 2.17
CA VAL A 61 13.72 -1.29 0.94
C VAL A 61 14.87 -1.28 -0.08
N GLY A 62 16.09 -0.94 0.34
CA GLY A 62 17.26 -0.98 -0.53
C GLY A 62 17.54 -2.37 -1.09
N TYR A 63 17.47 -3.40 -0.22
CA TYR A 63 17.62 -4.80 -0.63
C TYR A 63 16.53 -5.26 -1.62
N LEU A 64 15.26 -4.95 -1.33
CA LEU A 64 14.12 -5.29 -2.18
C LEU A 64 14.22 -4.60 -3.54
N SER A 65 14.55 -3.31 -3.56
CA SER A 65 14.73 -2.53 -4.79
C SER A 65 15.82 -3.15 -5.68
N GLN A 66 16.98 -3.48 -5.11
CA GLN A 66 18.06 -4.14 -5.84
C GLN A 66 17.65 -5.54 -6.33
N SER A 67 16.95 -6.31 -5.51
CA SER A 67 16.55 -7.68 -5.85
C SER A 67 15.48 -7.72 -6.94
N LEU A 68 14.48 -6.84 -6.84
CA LEU A 68 13.37 -6.74 -7.79
C LEU A 68 13.79 -6.13 -9.12
N SER A 69 14.87 -5.35 -9.17
CA SER A 69 15.44 -4.84 -10.43
C SER A 69 15.88 -5.95 -11.41
N LYS A 70 16.08 -7.17 -10.92
CA LYS A 70 16.38 -8.35 -11.77
C LYS A 70 15.14 -8.86 -12.51
N PHE A 71 13.95 -8.57 -11.99
CA PHE A 71 12.68 -9.03 -12.54
C PHE A 71 11.91 -7.90 -13.25
N LEU A 72 12.10 -6.66 -12.81
CA LEU A 72 11.34 -5.50 -13.27
C LEU A 72 12.23 -4.54 -14.05
N SER A 73 11.69 -4.00 -15.15
CA SER A 73 12.38 -2.94 -15.91
C SER A 73 12.22 -1.59 -15.21
N SER A 74 13.34 -0.97 -14.85
CA SER A 74 13.38 0.27 -14.06
C SER A 74 12.59 1.43 -14.67
N SER A 75 12.54 1.57 -16.00
CA SER A 75 11.87 2.71 -16.65
C SER A 75 10.35 2.73 -16.48
N ASN A 76 9.72 1.58 -16.25
CA ASN A 76 8.26 1.46 -16.22
C ASN A 76 7.72 0.86 -14.93
N SER A 77 8.56 0.44 -13.99
CA SER A 77 8.09 -0.24 -12.78
C SER A 77 7.53 0.72 -11.75
N ILE A 78 6.26 0.55 -11.39
CA ILE A 78 5.64 1.21 -10.25
C ILE A 78 6.33 0.78 -8.95
N ILE A 79 6.60 -0.51 -8.79
CA ILE A 79 7.23 -1.02 -7.57
C ILE A 79 8.57 -0.34 -7.32
N LEU A 80 9.43 -0.23 -8.34
CA LEU A 80 10.74 0.38 -8.18
C LEU A 80 10.68 1.91 -8.05
N ASN A 81 9.78 2.57 -8.78
CA ASN A 81 9.79 4.03 -8.89
C ASN A 81 8.85 4.76 -7.92
N LYS A 82 7.81 4.10 -7.42
CA LYS A 82 6.80 4.69 -6.52
C LYS A 82 6.75 4.04 -5.15
N VAL A 83 7.10 2.75 -5.04
CA VAL A 83 7.01 2.01 -3.77
C VAL A 83 8.38 1.89 -3.08
N LEU A 84 9.42 1.50 -3.81
CA LEU A 84 10.75 1.20 -3.28
C LEU A 84 11.82 2.22 -3.70
N TYR A 85 11.39 3.45 -4.00
CA TYR A 85 12.33 4.50 -4.36
C TYR A 85 13.05 5.04 -3.12
N ASN A 86 14.26 5.57 -3.31
CA ASN A 86 15.03 6.12 -2.20
C ASN A 86 14.52 7.53 -1.86
N GLY A 87 13.73 7.67 -0.80
CA GLY A 87 13.18 8.95 -0.37
C GLY A 87 12.27 8.86 0.85
N SER A 88 11.62 9.97 1.17
CA SER A 88 10.56 10.02 2.18
C SER A 88 9.24 9.69 1.52
N HIS A 89 8.61 8.59 1.94
CA HIS A 89 7.33 8.15 1.39
C HIS A 89 6.11 8.74 2.12
N SER A 90 6.30 9.38 3.27
CA SER A 90 5.18 9.87 4.08
C SER A 90 4.34 10.89 3.30
N GLY A 91 3.08 10.55 3.07
CA GLY A 91 2.10 11.35 2.31
C GLY A 91 2.03 11.03 0.82
N ASP A 92 2.88 10.12 0.31
CA ASP A 92 2.73 9.64 -1.06
C ASP A 92 1.52 8.72 -1.18
N ALA A 93 0.81 8.84 -2.30
CA ALA A 93 -0.32 7.98 -2.61
C ALA A 93 -0.14 7.30 -3.97
N LEU A 94 -0.48 6.01 -4.02
CA LEU A 94 -0.67 5.28 -5.25
C LEU A 94 -2.14 5.34 -5.65
N ALA A 95 -2.43 6.13 -6.69
CA ALA A 95 -3.77 6.31 -7.20
C ALA A 95 -4.39 4.99 -7.71
N LEU A 96 -5.71 4.90 -7.69
CA LEU A 96 -6.46 3.73 -8.19
C LEU A 96 -6.12 3.37 -9.63
N SER A 97 -5.83 4.37 -10.47
CA SER A 97 -5.43 4.16 -11.87
C SER A 97 -4.12 3.35 -12.01
N ASP A 98 -3.27 3.39 -10.98
CA ASP A 98 -1.98 2.70 -10.95
C ASP A 98 -2.08 1.29 -10.35
N VAL A 99 -3.18 0.96 -9.67
CA VAL A 99 -3.35 -0.32 -8.95
C VAL A 99 -3.31 -1.52 -9.90
N GLN A 100 -3.94 -1.42 -11.07
CA GLN A 100 -3.93 -2.52 -12.04
C GLN A 100 -2.50 -2.82 -12.53
N LYS A 101 -1.73 -1.78 -12.83
CA LYS A 101 -0.34 -1.95 -13.28
C LYS A 101 0.54 -2.49 -12.15
N LEU A 102 0.32 -2.06 -10.90
CA LEU A 102 0.99 -2.61 -9.73
C LEU A 102 0.68 -4.10 -9.55
N LYS A 103 -0.59 -4.50 -9.72
CA LYS A 103 -1.05 -5.90 -9.67
C LYS A 103 -0.40 -6.77 -10.73
N ASP A 104 -0.27 -6.26 -11.95
CA ASP A 104 0.41 -6.95 -13.05
C ASP A 104 1.90 -7.16 -12.74
N GLU A 105 2.57 -6.14 -12.18
CA GLU A 105 3.97 -6.24 -11.74
C GLU A 105 4.16 -7.29 -10.64
N VAL A 106 3.35 -7.24 -9.58
CA VAL A 106 3.41 -8.21 -8.48
C VAL A 106 3.21 -9.63 -9.00
N SER A 107 2.19 -9.85 -9.82
CA SER A 107 1.88 -11.16 -10.39
C SER A 107 3.02 -11.66 -11.29
N SER A 108 3.58 -10.80 -12.15
CA SER A 108 4.68 -11.17 -13.02
C SER A 108 5.94 -11.55 -12.25
N VAL A 109 6.22 -10.89 -11.11
CA VAL A 109 7.38 -11.24 -10.29
C VAL A 109 7.15 -12.56 -9.58
N MET A 110 5.96 -12.77 -8.99
CA MET A 110 5.63 -14.03 -8.31
C MET A 110 5.77 -15.25 -9.24
N VAL A 111 5.26 -15.16 -10.48
CA VAL A 111 5.40 -16.25 -11.47
C VAL A 111 6.87 -16.54 -11.77
N ARG A 112 7.69 -15.50 -12.02
CA ARG A 112 9.11 -15.67 -12.31
C ARG A 112 9.90 -16.24 -11.14
N ILE A 113 9.54 -15.91 -9.90
CA ILE A 113 10.20 -16.48 -8.72
C ILE A 113 9.89 -17.98 -8.62
N ASN A 114 8.62 -18.36 -8.83
CA ASN A 114 8.19 -19.77 -8.76
C ASN A 114 8.79 -20.64 -9.88
N ASP A 115 8.99 -20.09 -11.07
CA ASP A 115 9.52 -20.83 -12.23
C ASP A 115 11.03 -21.13 -12.16
N ASN A 116 11.80 -20.38 -11.35
CA ASN A 116 13.26 -20.46 -11.35
C ASN A 116 13.85 -21.43 -10.29
N ASP A 117 13.03 -22.28 -9.67
CA ASP A 117 13.44 -23.31 -8.68
C ASP A 117 14.46 -22.78 -7.66
N PHE A 118 14.24 -21.53 -7.22
CA PHE A 118 15.11 -20.89 -6.25
C PHE A 118 14.86 -21.53 -4.89
N GLU A 119 15.74 -22.46 -4.49
CA GLU A 119 15.78 -23.01 -3.14
C GLU A 119 15.59 -21.90 -2.11
N SER A 120 14.73 -22.19 -1.14
CA SER A 120 14.20 -21.38 -0.03
C SER A 120 15.27 -20.70 0.83
N THR A 121 16.08 -19.84 0.22
CA THR A 121 17.00 -18.98 0.94
C THR A 121 16.20 -17.84 1.58
N ARG A 122 16.58 -17.46 2.80
CA ARG A 122 15.98 -16.36 3.58
C ARG A 122 15.77 -15.06 2.78
N LYS A 123 16.59 -14.85 1.76
CA LYS A 123 16.52 -13.74 0.81
C LYS A 123 15.25 -13.75 -0.05
N TYR A 124 14.78 -14.91 -0.49
CA TYR A 124 13.54 -15.03 -1.27
C TYR A 124 12.29 -14.93 -0.40
N SER A 125 12.34 -15.42 0.84
CA SER A 125 11.20 -15.25 1.77
C SER A 125 10.90 -13.78 2.05
N GLU A 126 11.91 -12.92 2.05
CA GLU A 126 11.76 -11.47 2.20
C GLU A 126 11.06 -10.82 1.00
N ILE A 127 11.40 -11.26 -0.22
CA ILE A 127 10.75 -10.78 -1.45
C ILE A 127 9.29 -11.27 -1.51
N LEU A 128 9.06 -12.56 -1.23
CA LEU A 128 7.71 -13.13 -1.22
C LEU A 128 6.82 -12.45 -0.18
N GLY A 129 7.31 -12.28 1.04
CA GLY A 129 6.56 -11.59 2.09
C GLY A 129 6.25 -10.13 1.74
N PHE A 130 7.14 -9.44 1.01
CA PHE A 130 6.82 -8.11 0.48
C PHE A 130 5.72 -8.18 -0.59
N LEU A 131 5.81 -9.09 -1.56
CA LEU A 131 4.82 -9.22 -2.64
C LEU A 131 3.44 -9.65 -2.12
N GLU A 132 3.39 -10.49 -1.09
CA GLU A 132 2.15 -10.86 -0.39
C GLU A 132 1.49 -9.64 0.26
N LYS A 133 2.26 -8.83 1.01
CA LYS A 133 1.75 -7.57 1.59
C LYS A 133 1.25 -6.60 0.52
N MET A 134 1.98 -6.48 -0.60
CA MET A 134 1.52 -5.66 -1.73
C MET A 134 0.22 -6.20 -2.33
N SER A 135 0.07 -7.51 -2.44
CA SER A 135 -1.18 -8.14 -2.92
C SER A 135 -2.36 -7.85 -1.98
N GLU A 136 -2.13 -7.86 -0.67
CA GLU A 136 -3.14 -7.48 0.32
C GLU A 136 -3.56 -6.00 0.19
N LEU A 137 -2.59 -5.09 0.01
CA LEU A 137 -2.86 -3.66 -0.21
C LEU A 137 -3.62 -3.41 -1.51
N ILE A 138 -3.23 -4.07 -2.61
CA ILE A 138 -3.95 -4.01 -3.89
C ILE A 138 -5.40 -4.46 -3.68
N ARG A 139 -5.62 -5.60 -3.03
CA ARG A 139 -6.97 -6.14 -2.80
C ARG A 139 -7.80 -5.17 -1.95
N ALA A 140 -7.22 -4.62 -0.89
CA ALA A 140 -7.92 -3.63 -0.06
C ALA A 140 -8.27 -2.37 -0.86
N SER A 141 -7.33 -1.86 -1.66
CA SER A 141 -7.53 -0.71 -2.53
C SER A 141 -8.65 -0.94 -3.56
N GLU A 142 -8.69 -2.11 -4.20
CA GLU A 142 -9.76 -2.50 -5.14
C GLU A 142 -11.13 -2.58 -4.46
N VAL A 143 -11.20 -3.14 -3.24
CA VAL A 143 -12.46 -3.31 -2.49
C VAL A 143 -12.98 -1.98 -1.97
N GLN A 144 -12.11 -1.16 -1.38
CA GLN A 144 -12.48 0.12 -0.78
C GLN A 144 -12.54 1.25 -1.80
N LYS A 145 -12.06 1.02 -3.03
CA LYS A 145 -11.95 2.05 -4.07
C LYS A 145 -11.22 3.29 -3.54
N ASN A 146 -10.16 3.06 -2.76
CA ASN A 146 -9.29 4.07 -2.18
C ASN A 146 -7.83 3.82 -2.57
N PRO A 147 -7.01 4.86 -2.67
CA PRO A 147 -5.59 4.74 -3.00
C PRO A 147 -4.81 4.02 -1.89
N ILE A 148 -3.59 3.59 -2.21
CA ILE A 148 -2.63 3.07 -1.22
C ILE A 148 -1.75 4.24 -0.78
N VAL A 149 -1.77 4.58 0.50
CA VAL A 149 -1.05 5.73 1.06
C VAL A 149 0.16 5.24 1.84
N PHE A 150 1.32 5.86 1.65
CA PHE A 150 2.53 5.54 2.39
C PHE A 150 2.72 6.49 3.57
N VAL A 151 3.08 5.92 4.73
CA VAL A 151 3.19 6.63 6.03
C VAL A 151 4.54 6.41 6.68
#